data_AF-A0A919N4V4-F1
#
_entry.id   AF-A0A919N4V4-F1
#
_cell.length_a   1.000
_cell.length_b   1.000
_cell.length_c   1.000
_cell.angle_alpha   90.00
_cell.angle_beta   90.00
_cell.angle_gamma   90.00
#
_symmetry.space_group_name_H-M   'P 1'
#
loop_
_entity.id
_entity.type
_entity.pdbx_description
1 polymer ?
#
loop_
_entity_poly.entity_id
_entity_poly.type
_entity_poly.pdbx_seq_one_letter_code
_entity_poly.pdbx_strand_id
1 'polypeptide(L)'
;MGKVVAVEYVTLDGVFEEPSWSAPYFDEELSAWQDRNLREADAMLLGRRTYEGLRTASMLKYVATTTLTTLEGNAVVFPGDLAGLGNLLITGSATLVNHLTRHNLIDEYRLMVCPVVLGEGRRLWAEGTRVALALKDSWTTATGVQVVTYVPA
;
A
#
# COMPACT_ATOMS: atom_id res chain seq x y z
N MET A 1 -14.28 -7.06 13.01
CA MET A 1 -13.97 -6.56 11.66
C MET A 1 -12.46 -6.47 11.56
N GLY A 2 -11.84 -7.02 10.52
CA GLY A 2 -10.41 -6.79 10.30
C GLY A 2 -10.16 -5.40 9.73
N LYS A 3 -8.94 -4.88 9.86
CA LYS A 3 -8.55 -3.56 9.37
C LYS A 3 -7.98 -3.63 7.95
N VAL A 4 -8.18 -2.60 7.16
CA VAL A 4 -7.53 -2.39 5.86
C VAL A 4 -6.51 -1.27 5.98
N VAL A 5 -5.25 -1.60 5.76
CA VAL A 5 -4.11 -0.68 5.91
C VAL A 5 -3.39 -0.52 4.58
N ALA A 6 -3.30 0.70 4.06
CA ALA A 6 -2.49 1.01 2.89
C ALA A 6 -1.10 1.49 3.29
N VAL A 7 -0.06 0.82 2.78
CA VAL A 7 1.34 1.13 3.07
C VAL A 7 2.07 1.41 1.77
N GLU A 8 2.41 2.67 1.54
CA GLU A 8 2.79 3.15 0.22
C GLU A 8 4.04 4.04 0.26
N TYR A 9 5.01 3.77 -0.62
CA TYR A 9 6.11 4.70 -0.91
C TYR A 9 5.60 5.83 -1.79
N VAL A 10 5.95 7.06 -1.47
CA VAL A 10 5.55 8.22 -2.26
C VAL A 10 6.65 9.28 -2.28
N THR A 11 6.83 9.94 -3.41
CA THR A 11 7.74 11.08 -3.54
C THR A 11 7.08 12.38 -3.03
N LEU A 12 7.84 13.47 -2.93
CA LEU A 12 7.31 14.78 -2.53
C LEU A 12 6.26 15.32 -3.52
N ASP A 13 6.40 14.98 -4.80
CA ASP A 13 5.44 15.32 -5.88
C ASP A 13 4.37 14.24 -6.11
N GLY A 14 4.27 13.26 -5.21
CA GLY A 14 3.18 12.30 -5.15
C GLY A 14 3.34 11.06 -6.01
N VAL A 15 4.50 10.86 -6.65
CA VAL A 15 4.79 9.69 -7.49
C VAL A 15 4.90 8.45 -6.62
N PHE A 16 4.24 7.38 -7.06
CA PHE A 16 4.10 6.13 -6.32
C PHE A 16 4.66 4.93 -7.10
N GLU A 17 4.51 4.96 -8.42
CA GLU A 17 4.78 3.78 -9.22
C GLU A 17 6.26 3.40 -9.26
N GLU A 18 6.48 2.12 -9.56
CA GLU A 18 7.81 1.53 -9.80
C GLU A 18 8.85 2.04 -8.78
N PRO A 19 8.65 1.74 -7.48
CA PRO A 19 9.41 2.37 -6.40
C PRO A 19 10.88 1.91 -6.33
N SER A 20 11.49 1.45 -7.43
CA SER A 20 12.93 1.23 -7.49
C SER A 20 13.72 2.51 -7.22
N TRP A 21 13.14 3.67 -7.52
CA TRP A 21 13.67 4.99 -7.14
C TRP A 21 13.78 5.18 -5.63
N SER A 22 13.11 4.38 -4.80
CA SER A 22 13.18 4.50 -3.34
C SER A 22 14.43 3.84 -2.75
N ALA A 23 15.18 3.05 -3.54
CA ALA A 23 16.34 2.29 -3.08
C ALA A 23 17.39 3.11 -2.30
N PRO A 24 17.73 4.37 -2.69
CA PRO A 24 18.68 5.19 -1.93
C PRO A 24 18.20 5.58 -0.52
N TYR A 25 16.90 5.48 -0.27
CA TYR A 25 16.28 5.88 1.01
C TYR A 25 16.00 4.70 1.93
N PHE A 26 16.34 3.49 1.50
CA PHE A 26 16.20 2.30 2.31
C PHE A 26 17.19 2.31 3.49
N ASP A 27 16.70 2.01 4.69
CA ASP A 27 17.51 1.77 5.86
C ASP A 27 16.92 0.66 6.74
N GLU A 28 17.68 0.25 7.76
CA GLU A 28 17.31 -0.85 8.65
C GLU A 28 16.06 -0.55 9.49
N GLU A 29 15.88 0.70 9.90
CA GLU A 29 14.72 1.12 10.70
C GLU A 29 13.43 1.04 9.88
N LEU A 30 13.46 1.56 8.64
CA LEU A 30 12.36 1.50 7.70
C LEU A 30 12.06 0.06 7.27
N SER A 31 13.08 -0.77 7.08
CA SER A 31 12.92 -2.20 6.81
C SER A 31 12.20 -2.89 7.97
N ALA A 32 12.70 -2.71 9.19
CA ALA A 32 12.11 -3.32 10.38
C ALA A 32 10.67 -2.83 10.63
N TRP A 33 10.37 -1.58 10.26
CA TRP A 33 9.02 -1.03 10.29
C TRP A 33 8.11 -1.70 9.24
N GLN A 34 8.55 -1.86 7.99
CA GLN A 34 7.78 -2.60 6.97
C GLN A 34 7.53 -4.06 7.36
N ASP A 35 8.51 -4.73 7.96
CA ASP A 35 8.35 -6.10 8.46
C ASP A 35 7.31 -6.20 9.58
N ARG A 36 7.14 -5.15 10.40
CA ARG A 36 6.04 -5.08 11.38
C ARG A 36 4.69 -4.98 10.68
N ASN A 37 4.57 -4.14 9.65
CA ASN A 37 3.34 -4.03 8.85
C ASN A 37 2.92 -5.39 8.27
N LEU A 38 3.88 -6.14 7.72
CA LEU A 38 3.61 -7.49 7.20
C LEU A 38 3.17 -8.48 8.29
N ARG A 39 3.78 -8.42 9.48
CA ARG A 39 3.41 -9.29 10.60
C ARG A 39 2.07 -8.95 11.25
N GLU A 40 1.62 -7.70 11.16
CA GLU A 40 0.32 -7.26 11.69
C GLU A 40 -0.87 -7.70 10.81
N ALA A 41 -0.61 -7.99 9.54
CA ALA A 41 -1.63 -8.37 8.58
C ALA A 41 -1.80 -9.89 8.49
N ASP A 42 -3.03 -10.32 8.26
CA ASP A 42 -3.39 -11.71 7.99
C ASP A 42 -3.20 -12.06 6.51
N ALA A 43 -3.40 -11.07 5.62
CA ALA A 43 -3.22 -11.21 4.18
C ALA A 43 -2.89 -9.88 3.48
N MET A 44 -2.43 -9.97 2.24
CA MET A 44 -2.26 -8.83 1.35
C MET A 44 -3.48 -8.71 0.42
N LEU A 45 -3.91 -7.49 0.14
CA LEU A 45 -4.91 -7.19 -0.89
C LEU A 45 -4.23 -6.43 -2.03
N LEU A 46 -4.09 -7.08 -3.18
CA LEU A 46 -3.24 -6.64 -4.28
C LEU A 46 -4.01 -6.45 -5.58
N GLY A 47 -3.62 -5.44 -6.35
CA GLY A 47 -3.98 -5.38 -7.77
C GLY A 47 -3.13 -6.37 -8.58
N ARG A 48 -3.62 -6.78 -9.75
CA ARG A 48 -2.92 -7.71 -10.66
C ARG A 48 -1.42 -7.44 -10.83
N ARG A 49 -1.04 -6.20 -11.16
CA ARG A 49 0.38 -5.84 -11.43
C ARG A 49 1.26 -6.00 -10.19
N THR A 50 0.76 -5.63 -9.00
CA THR A 50 1.53 -5.81 -7.78
C THR A 50 1.65 -7.29 -7.42
N TYR A 51 0.58 -8.06 -7.61
CA TYR A 51 0.62 -9.52 -7.44
C TYR A 51 1.69 -10.17 -8.32
N GLU A 52 1.86 -9.75 -9.57
CA GLU A 52 2.89 -10.30 -10.46
C GLU A 52 4.31 -10.14 -9.88
N GLY A 53 4.60 -8.99 -9.27
CA GLY A 53 5.87 -8.73 -8.59
C GLY A 53 6.03 -9.47 -7.25
N LEU A 54 4.92 -9.83 -6.60
CA LEU A 54 4.89 -10.49 -5.29
C LEU A 54 4.38 -11.93 -5.35
N ARG A 55 4.40 -12.54 -6.54
CA ARG A 55 3.84 -13.87 -6.78
C ARG A 55 4.46 -14.94 -5.88
N THR A 56 5.77 -14.82 -5.62
CA THR A 56 6.54 -15.74 -4.78
C THR A 56 6.49 -15.44 -3.28
N ALA A 57 5.89 -14.32 -2.86
CA ALA A 57 5.73 -14.02 -1.43
C ALA A 57 4.92 -15.13 -0.72
N SER A 58 5.31 -15.51 0.49
CA SER A 58 4.66 -16.59 1.24
C SER A 58 3.32 -16.18 1.84
N MET A 59 3.12 -14.89 2.10
CA MET A 59 1.88 -14.33 2.66
C MET A 59 0.68 -14.59 1.74
N LEU A 60 -0.48 -14.84 2.33
CA LEU A 60 -1.74 -14.99 1.57
C LEU A 60 -2.04 -13.68 0.83
N LYS A 61 -2.38 -13.79 -0.45
CA LYS A 61 -2.70 -12.64 -1.32
C LYS A 61 -4.09 -12.78 -1.91
N TYR A 62 -4.98 -11.83 -1.59
CA TYR A 62 -6.22 -11.61 -2.33
C TYR A 62 -5.93 -10.70 -3.52
N VAL A 63 -6.17 -11.20 -4.74
CA VAL A 63 -5.83 -10.49 -5.97
C VAL A 63 -7.10 -9.93 -6.62
N ALA A 64 -7.25 -8.61 -6.59
CA ALA A 64 -8.29 -7.90 -7.32
C ALA A 64 -7.92 -7.86 -8.82
N THR A 65 -8.57 -8.70 -9.61
CA THR A 65 -8.29 -8.90 -11.03
C THR A 65 -9.55 -9.26 -11.80
N THR A 66 -9.65 -8.79 -13.04
CA THR A 66 -10.73 -9.15 -13.98
C THR A 66 -10.23 -10.04 -15.13
N THR A 67 -8.91 -10.22 -15.24
CA THR A 67 -8.28 -10.89 -16.39
C THR A 67 -7.58 -12.19 -16.02
N LEU A 68 -7.19 -12.37 -14.75
CA LEU A 68 -6.55 -13.61 -14.30
C LEU A 68 -7.61 -14.52 -13.68
N THR A 69 -7.78 -15.71 -14.24
CA THR A 69 -8.66 -16.76 -13.71
C THR A 69 -7.89 -17.81 -12.91
N THR A 70 -6.57 -17.83 -13.01
CA THR A 70 -5.67 -18.73 -12.28
C THR A 70 -4.53 -17.93 -11.65
N LEU A 71 -4.19 -18.25 -10.41
CA LEU A 71 -3.11 -17.62 -9.65
C LEU A 71 -2.12 -18.70 -9.16
N GLU A 72 -0.91 -18.28 -8.84
CA GLU A 72 0.18 -19.12 -8.38
C GLU A 72 0.63 -18.68 -6.98
N GLY A 73 1.30 -19.60 -6.27
CA GLY A 73 1.74 -19.38 -4.90
C GLY A 73 0.55 -19.26 -3.93
N ASN A 74 0.77 -18.61 -2.80
CA ASN A 74 -0.26 -18.40 -1.79
C ASN A 74 -1.19 -17.24 -2.18
N ALA A 75 -1.97 -17.40 -3.25
CA ALA A 75 -2.82 -16.35 -3.81
C ALA A 75 -4.19 -16.88 -4.24
N VAL A 76 -5.22 -16.07 -4.02
CA VAL A 76 -6.61 -16.34 -4.43
C VAL A 76 -7.23 -15.09 -5.04
N VAL A 77 -8.22 -15.26 -5.93
CA VAL A 77 -8.95 -14.13 -6.50
C VAL A 77 -9.73 -13.44 -5.39
N PHE A 78 -9.68 -12.10 -5.35
CA PHE A 78 -10.43 -11.33 -4.37
C PHE A 78 -11.94 -11.57 -4.55
N PRO A 79 -12.70 -11.94 -3.50
CA PRO A 79 -14.10 -12.32 -3.61
C PRO A 79 -15.07 -11.15 -3.88
N GLY A 80 -14.59 -9.90 -3.83
CA GLY A 80 -15.41 -8.70 -4.01
C GLY A 80 -15.95 -8.10 -2.72
N ASP A 81 -15.71 -8.75 -1.58
CA ASP A 81 -16.08 -8.29 -0.25
C ASP A 81 -14.89 -8.45 0.72
N LEU A 82 -14.74 -7.50 1.64
CA LEU A 82 -13.72 -7.47 2.68
C LEU A 82 -14.15 -8.23 3.94
N ALA A 83 -15.44 -8.55 4.07
CA ALA A 83 -15.97 -9.23 5.24
C ALA A 83 -15.30 -10.60 5.47
N GLY A 84 -14.79 -10.80 6.70
CA GLY A 84 -14.17 -12.07 7.11
C GLY A 84 -12.75 -12.31 6.60
N LEU A 85 -12.12 -11.34 5.93
CA LEU A 85 -10.76 -11.50 5.38
C LEU A 85 -9.62 -11.17 6.37
N GLY A 86 -9.95 -10.79 7.61
CA GLY A 86 -8.95 -10.40 8.61
C GLY A 86 -8.32 -9.03 8.35
N ASN A 87 -7.15 -8.80 8.93
CA ASN A 87 -6.36 -7.59 8.71
C ASN A 87 -5.66 -7.67 7.36
N LEU A 88 -5.92 -6.68 6.51
CA LEU A 88 -5.42 -6.61 5.14
C LEU A 88 -4.37 -5.52 5.00
N LEU A 89 -3.24 -5.89 4.39
CA LEU A 89 -2.21 -4.96 3.94
C LEU A 89 -2.37 -4.69 2.44
N ILE A 90 -2.45 -3.43 2.07
CA ILE A 90 -2.35 -2.98 0.69
C ILE A 90 -0.95 -2.40 0.49
N THR A 91 -0.23 -2.90 -0.51
CA THR A 91 1.02 -2.31 -1.00
C THR A 91 0.90 -2.16 -2.50
N GLY A 92 0.38 -1.02 -2.91
CA GLY A 92 -0.18 -0.80 -4.23
C GLY A 92 -1.39 -1.70 -4.53
N SER A 93 -2.00 -1.58 -5.70
CA SER A 93 -1.72 -0.55 -6.70
C SER A 93 -2.46 0.75 -6.36
N ALA A 94 -1.99 1.89 -6.88
CA ALA A 94 -2.70 3.15 -6.77
C ALA A 94 -4.18 3.02 -7.20
N THR A 95 -4.49 2.24 -8.24
CA THR A 95 -5.88 1.99 -8.65
C THR A 95 -6.72 1.40 -7.51
N LEU A 96 -6.18 0.41 -6.80
CA LEU A 96 -6.85 -0.25 -5.68
C LEU A 96 -6.99 0.68 -4.48
N VAL A 97 -5.91 1.38 -4.10
CA VAL A 97 -5.92 2.38 -3.03
C VAL A 97 -6.96 3.46 -3.29
N ASN A 98 -6.98 4.04 -4.49
CA ASN A 98 -7.96 5.07 -4.84
C ASN A 98 -9.40 4.53 -4.89
N HIS A 99 -9.60 3.30 -5.37
CA HIS A 99 -10.92 2.69 -5.38
C HIS A 99 -11.44 2.54 -3.95
N LEU A 100 -10.69 1.89 -3.07
CA LEU A 100 -11.09 1.67 -1.68
C LEU A 100 -11.22 2.99 -0.91
N THR A 101 -10.37 3.98 -1.18
CA THR A 101 -10.48 5.34 -0.61
C THR A 101 -11.81 5.99 -0.97
N ARG A 102 -12.23 5.95 -2.24
CA ARG A 102 -13.51 6.54 -2.68
C ARG A 102 -14.73 5.85 -2.05
N HIS A 103 -14.57 4.63 -1.57
CA HIS A 103 -15.60 3.86 -0.89
C HIS A 103 -15.45 3.88 0.64
N ASN A 104 -14.51 4.65 1.20
CA ASN A 104 -14.21 4.72 2.63
C ASN A 104 -13.90 3.35 3.26
N LEU A 105 -13.15 2.52 2.52
CA LEU A 105 -12.81 1.13 2.91
C LEU A 105 -11.38 0.96 3.42
N ILE A 106 -10.60 2.05 3.56
CA ILE A 106 -9.25 2.01 4.13
C ILE A 106 -9.32 2.64 5.53
N ASP A 107 -8.87 1.90 6.53
CA ASP A 107 -8.87 2.33 7.93
C ASP A 107 -7.62 3.16 8.28
N GLU A 108 -6.46 2.81 7.70
CA GLU A 108 -5.18 3.48 7.98
C GLU A 108 -4.36 3.65 6.69
N TYR A 109 -3.77 4.83 6.52
CA TYR A 109 -2.83 5.15 5.44
C TYR A 109 -1.45 5.41 6.05
N ARG A 110 -0.48 4.54 5.79
CA ARG A 110 0.89 4.67 6.26
C ARG A 110 1.77 5.00 5.06
N LEU A 111 2.12 6.28 4.91
CA LEU A 111 2.87 6.78 3.77
C LEU A 111 4.34 6.94 4.13
N MET A 112 5.22 6.42 3.28
CA MET A 112 6.67 6.61 3.34
C MET A 112 7.03 7.70 2.33
N VAL A 113 7.05 8.95 2.78
CA VAL A 113 7.31 10.12 1.93
C VAL A 113 8.83 10.30 1.77
N CYS A 114 9.35 9.86 0.62
CA CYS A 114 10.77 9.98 0.31
C CYS A 114 11.12 11.41 -0.12
N PRO A 115 12.29 11.94 0.29
CA PRO A 115 12.71 13.32 0.01
C PRO A 115 13.26 13.47 -1.43
N VAL A 116 12.41 13.18 -2.42
CA VAL A 116 12.72 13.25 -3.85
C VAL A 116 11.54 13.81 -4.62
N VAL A 117 11.83 14.48 -5.74
CA VAL A 117 10.87 14.90 -6.76
C VAL A 117 11.30 14.24 -8.06
N LEU A 118 10.43 13.44 -8.67
CA LEU A 118 10.76 12.76 -9.94
C LEU A 118 10.31 13.55 -11.15
N GLY A 119 9.27 14.37 -11.03
CA GLY A 119 8.73 15.19 -12.12
C GLY A 119 7.87 14.42 -13.11
N GLU A 120 8.00 13.09 -13.16
CA GLU A 120 7.23 12.19 -13.99
C GLU A 120 6.85 10.90 -13.26
N GLY A 121 5.83 10.23 -13.79
CA GLY A 121 5.30 8.98 -13.25
C GLY A 121 3.89 9.09 -12.67
N ARG A 122 3.26 7.95 -12.42
CA ARG A 122 1.92 7.83 -11.85
C ARG A 122 1.93 8.22 -10.40
N ARG A 123 1.02 9.13 -10.07
CA ARG A 123 0.78 9.61 -8.72
C ARG A 123 -0.07 8.63 -7.92
N LEU A 124 0.13 8.62 -6.60
CA LEU A 124 -0.69 7.82 -5.67
C LEU A 124 -2.16 8.21 -5.79
N TRP A 125 -2.46 9.50 -5.80
CA TRP A 125 -3.83 10.02 -5.84
C TRP A 125 -4.26 10.30 -7.28
N ALA A 126 -5.29 9.59 -7.73
CA ALA A 126 -5.92 9.84 -9.01
C ALA A 126 -6.75 11.13 -8.96
N GLU A 127 -6.96 11.74 -10.13
CA GLU A 127 -7.84 12.90 -10.25
C GLU A 127 -9.23 12.61 -9.66
N GLY A 128 -9.75 13.59 -8.91
CA GLY A 128 -11.05 13.50 -8.25
C GLY A 128 -11.09 12.61 -6.99
N THR A 129 -10.01 11.91 -6.62
CA THR A 129 -9.95 11.25 -5.29
C THR A 129 -9.94 12.32 -4.21
N ARG A 130 -10.86 12.20 -3.24
CA ARG A 130 -10.99 13.09 -2.10
C ARG A 130 -11.17 12.25 -0.84
N VAL A 131 -10.38 12.56 0.17
CA VAL A 131 -10.48 11.97 1.51
C VAL A 131 -9.99 13.01 2.51
N ALA A 132 -10.71 13.19 3.61
CA ALA A 132 -10.24 13.97 4.75
C ALA A 132 -9.47 13.01 5.67
N LEU A 133 -8.29 13.42 6.12
CA LEU A 133 -7.39 12.59 6.91
C LEU A 133 -6.97 13.31 8.18
N ALA A 134 -6.91 12.58 9.28
CA ALA A 134 -6.35 13.02 10.54
C ALA A 134 -5.00 12.34 10.77
N LEU A 135 -3.98 13.12 11.16
CA LEU A 135 -2.67 12.58 11.50
C LEU A 135 -2.79 11.75 12.78
N LYS A 136 -2.37 10.50 12.71
CA LYS A 136 -2.33 9.57 13.84
C LYS A 136 -0.93 9.45 14.43
N ASP A 137 0.09 9.41 13.58
CA ASP A 137 1.50 9.27 13.99
C ASP A 137 2.46 9.76 12.91
N SER A 138 3.68 10.17 13.28
CA SER A 138 4.73 10.56 12.33
C SER A 138 6.13 10.43 12.90
N TRP A 139 7.08 9.98 12.09
CA TRP A 139 8.50 9.96 12.42
C TRP A 139 9.37 10.08 11.15
N THR A 140 10.67 10.31 11.32
CA THR A 140 11.61 10.52 10.21
C THR A 140 12.79 9.57 10.34
N THR A 141 13.12 8.87 9.26
CA THR A 141 14.26 7.96 9.20
C THR A 141 15.60 8.73 9.10
N ALA A 142 16.72 8.04 9.31
CA ALA A 142 18.05 8.63 9.11
C ALA A 142 18.31 9.07 7.65
N THR A 143 17.66 8.41 6.69
CA THR A 143 17.71 8.75 5.25
C THR A 143 16.77 9.88 4.86
N GLY A 144 16.00 10.43 5.80
CA GLY A 144 15.08 11.56 5.58
C GLY A 144 13.70 11.17 5.05
N VAL A 145 13.33 9.89 5.06
CA VAL A 145 11.96 9.46 4.74
C VAL A 145 11.05 9.86 5.88
N GLN A 146 9.99 10.60 5.57
CA GLN A 146 8.94 10.90 6.54
C GLN A 146 7.90 9.77 6.49
N VAL A 147 7.82 9.01 7.57
CA VAL A 147 6.78 7.99 7.73
C VAL A 147 5.63 8.63 8.47
N VAL A 148 4.49 8.76 7.80
CA VAL A 148 3.29 9.41 8.32
C VAL A 148 2.12 8.44 8.28
N THR A 149 1.43 8.30 9.41
CA THR A 149 0.22 7.48 9.52
C THR A 149 -0.99 8.37 9.67
N TYR A 150 -1.95 8.20 8.77
CA TYR A 150 -3.23 8.88 8.77
C TYR A 150 -4.38 7.89 8.95
N VAL A 151 -5.50 8.41 9.45
CA VAL A 151 -6.80 7.74 9.44
C VAL A 151 -7.83 8.64 8.77
N PRO A 152 -8.92 8.11 8.19
CA PRO A 152 -10.06 8.94 7.78
C PRO A 152 -10.55 9.84 8.92
N ALA A 153 -10.84 11.10 8.60
CA ALA A 153 -11.33 12.11 9.54
C ALA A 153 -12.87 12.20 9.58
#